data_AF-A0A7V9Q859-F1
#
_entry.id   AF-A0A7V9Q859-F1
#
_cell.length_a   1.000
_cell.length_b   1.000
_cell.length_c   1.000
_cell.angle_alpha   90.00
_cell.angle_beta   90.00
_cell.angle_gamma   90.00
#
_symmetry.space_group_name_H-M   'P 1'
#
loop_
_entity.id
_entity.type
_entity.pdbx_description
1 polymer ?
#
loop_
_entity_poly.entity_id
_entity_poly.type
_entity_poly.pdbx_seq_one_letter_code
_entity_poly.pdbx_strand_id
1 'polypeptide(L)'
;MSVKYMLSARPPFSPDWRKTYHGSLSAALGVAWRKYNREWSVDSISHEQRVVINSEGLMQAFNRMDDLKRETPARPLSEMSEQVIQGMDWVRADEVA
;
A
#
# COMPACT_ATOMS: atom_id res chain seq x y z
N MET A 1 18.86 -12.53 -4.90
CA MET A 1 17.49 -12.60 -4.33
C MET A 1 16.66 -11.53 -5.03
N SER A 2 15.50 -11.87 -5.58
CA SER A 2 14.63 -10.86 -6.24
C SER A 2 14.06 -9.94 -5.17
N VAL A 3 14.43 -8.65 -5.24
CA VAL A 3 14.06 -7.60 -4.29
C VAL A 3 12.55 -7.37 -4.34
N LYS A 4 11.91 -7.22 -3.18
CA LYS A 4 10.45 -7.13 -3.01
C LYS A 4 10.06 -5.85 -2.28
N TYR A 5 8.82 -5.43 -2.47
CA TYR A 5 8.20 -4.35 -1.68
C TYR A 5 7.87 -4.87 -0.28
N MET A 6 8.26 -4.13 0.74
CA MET A 6 8.00 -4.41 2.13
C MET A 6 6.78 -3.62 2.61
N LEU A 7 5.81 -4.32 3.19
CA LEU A 7 4.64 -3.75 3.87
C LEU A 7 4.87 -3.83 5.38
N SER A 8 4.85 -2.68 6.06
CA SER A 8 4.92 -2.54 7.51
C SER A 8 3.52 -2.34 8.08
N ALA A 9 3.10 -3.23 8.99
CA ALA A 9 1.80 -3.14 9.66
C ALA A 9 1.95 -3.10 11.20
N ARG A 10 1.07 -2.31 11.84
CA ARG A 10 1.00 -2.14 13.30
C ARG A 10 -0.38 -2.59 13.85
N PRO A 11 -0.47 -2.97 15.14
CA PRO A 11 -1.75 -3.21 15.86
C PRO A 11 -2.82 -2.10 15.73
N PRO A 12 -4.11 -2.42 15.98
CA PRO A 12 -4.56 -2.73 17.35
C PRO A 12 -4.50 -4.21 17.80
N PHE A 13 -4.31 -5.20 16.92
CA PHE A 13 -4.42 -6.63 17.29
C PHE A 13 -3.25 -7.55 16.92
N SER A 14 -2.08 -7.02 16.53
CA SER A 14 -0.85 -7.82 16.43
C SER A 14 0.12 -7.34 17.51
N PRO A 15 0.62 -8.20 18.41
CA PRO A 15 1.49 -7.76 19.50
C PRO A 15 2.79 -7.10 19.01
N ASP A 16 3.22 -7.39 17.78
CA ASP A 16 4.49 -6.95 17.22
C ASP A 16 4.36 -6.37 15.81
N TRP A 17 5.31 -5.50 15.44
CA TRP A 17 5.51 -4.97 14.10
C TRP A 17 5.77 -6.13 13.12
N ARG A 18 4.89 -6.34 12.15
CA ARG A 18 5.09 -7.37 11.11
C ARG A 18 5.44 -6.74 9.77
N LYS A 19 6.54 -7.20 9.19
CA LYS A 19 7.00 -6.85 7.83
C LYS A 19 6.65 -8.00 6.89
N THR A 20 5.90 -7.74 5.83
CA THR A 20 5.59 -8.74 4.77
C THR A 20 6.12 -8.29 3.41
N TYR A 21 6.66 -9.22 2.63
CA TYR A 21 7.29 -8.93 1.35
C TYR A 21 6.40 -9.32 0.17
N HIS A 22 6.31 -8.43 -0.82
CA HIS A 22 5.46 -8.56 -2.00
C HIS A 22 6.25 -8.33 -3.29
N GLY A 23 5.92 -9.09 -4.35
CA GLY A 23 6.64 -9.03 -5.63
C GLY A 23 6.50 -7.70 -6.39
N SER A 24 5.48 -6.90 -6.08
CA SER A 24 5.22 -5.61 -6.73
C SER A 24 4.54 -4.63 -5.78
N LEU A 25 4.60 -3.34 -6.09
CA LEU A 25 3.92 -2.30 -5.33
C LEU A 25 2.41 -2.48 -5.36
N SER A 26 1.84 -2.84 -6.51
CA SER A 26 0.41 -3.14 -6.67
C SER A 26 -0.03 -4.27 -5.73
N ALA A 27 0.76 -5.35 -5.65
CA ALA A 27 0.48 -6.44 -4.72
C ALA A 27 0.57 -6.01 -3.24
N ALA A 28 1.55 -5.17 -2.89
CA ALA A 28 1.69 -4.64 -1.55
C ALA A 28 0.49 -3.75 -1.18
N LEU A 29 0.07 -2.85 -2.07
CA LEU A 29 -1.03 -1.93 -1.87
C LEU A 29 -2.37 -2.67 -1.74
N GLY A 30 -2.64 -3.65 -2.61
CA GLY A 30 -3.87 -4.44 -2.53
C GLY A 30 -3.97 -5.31 -1.27
N VAL A 31 -2.83 -5.78 -0.72
CA VAL A 31 -2.82 -6.46 0.60
C VAL A 31 -3.02 -5.45 1.73
N ALA A 32 -2.37 -4.29 1.65
CA ALA A 32 -2.47 -3.24 2.64
C ALA A 32 -3.91 -2.72 2.78
N TRP A 33 -4.59 -2.44 1.66
CA TRP A 33 -5.99 -2.00 1.64
C TRP A 33 -6.94 -3.03 2.25
N ARG A 34 -6.78 -4.33 1.91
CA ARG A 34 -7.58 -5.41 2.52
C ARG A 34 -7.38 -5.53 4.02
N LYS A 35 -6.17 -5.26 4.52
CA LYS A 35 -5.87 -5.24 5.96
C LYS A 35 -6.49 -4.02 6.62
N TYR A 36 -6.36 -2.85 6.02
CA TYR A 36 -6.98 -1.61 6.51
C TYR A 36 -8.50 -1.76 6.68
N ASN A 37 -9.19 -2.31 5.68
CA ASN A 37 -10.64 -2.57 5.75
C ASN A 37 -11.06 -3.62 6.79
N ARG A 38 -10.11 -4.37 7.35
CA ARG A 38 -10.34 -5.30 8.47
C ARG A 38 -9.94 -4.67 9.81
N GLU A 39 -9.80 -3.35 9.85
CA GLU A 39 -9.41 -2.56 11.02
C GLU A 39 -7.94 -2.77 11.45
N TRP A 40 -7.04 -3.01 10.49
CA TRP A 40 -5.60 -3.13 10.78
C TRP A 40 -4.88 -1.82 10.48
N SER A 41 -3.91 -1.45 11.31
CA SER A 41 -3.05 -0.31 11.03
C SER A 41 -1.96 -0.69 10.04
N VAL A 42 -1.86 0.05 8.94
CA VAL A 42 -0.72 -0.02 8.01
C VAL A 42 0.10 1.25 8.19
N ASP A 43 1.40 1.08 8.44
CA ASP A 43 2.29 2.20 8.73
C ASP A 43 2.94 2.75 7.45
N SER A 44 3.54 1.86 6.66
CA SER A 44 4.28 2.25 5.46
C SER A 44 4.47 1.08 4.48
N ILE A 45 4.65 1.41 3.21
CA ILE A 45 5.11 0.47 2.16
C ILE A 45 6.42 1.01 1.60
N SER A 46 7.45 0.18 1.52
CA SER A 46 8.72 0.58 0.94
C SER A 46 9.34 -0.42 -0.03
N HIS A 47 10.07 0.10 -1.02
CA HIS A 47 11.02 -0.71 -1.79
C HIS A 47 12.40 -0.60 -1.15
N GLU A 48 13.18 -1.69 -1.14
CA GLU A 48 14.48 -1.80 -0.46
C GLU A 48 15.50 -0.69 -0.84
N GLN A 49 15.23 0.12 -1.88
CA GLN A 49 16.13 1.19 -2.32
C GLN A 49 15.54 2.57 -2.68
N ARG A 50 14.22 2.89 -2.66
CA ARG A 50 13.80 4.26 -3.11
C ARG A 50 12.38 4.78 -2.87
N VAL A 51 11.37 3.94 -2.65
CA VAL A 51 9.99 4.44 -2.53
C VAL A 51 9.53 4.18 -1.10
N VAL A 52 9.07 5.23 -0.40
CA VAL A 52 8.43 5.13 0.91
C VAL A 52 7.07 5.79 0.81
N ILE A 53 6.01 5.00 0.94
CA ILE A 53 4.66 5.52 1.06
C ILE A 53 4.36 5.64 2.55
N ASN A 54 4.25 6.88 3.04
CA ASN A 54 3.88 7.17 4.41
C ASN A 54 2.38 6.90 4.67
N SER A 55 1.96 7.03 5.92
CA SER A 55 0.57 6.80 6.32
C SER A 55 -0.43 7.70 5.59
N GLU A 56 -0.08 8.96 5.33
CA GLU A 56 -0.95 9.89 4.61
C GLU A 56 -1.15 9.47 3.14
N GLY A 57 -0.05 9.20 2.42
CA GLY A 57 -0.10 8.70 1.05
C GLY A 57 -0.82 7.36 0.96
N LEU A 58 -0.65 6.47 1.95
CA LEU A 58 -1.40 5.22 2.03
C LEU A 58 -2.91 5.46 2.18
N MET A 59 -3.30 6.40 3.03
CA MET A 59 -4.70 6.77 3.22
C MET A 59 -5.33 7.34 1.95
N GLN A 60 -4.60 8.20 1.22
CA GLN A 60 -5.04 8.70 -0.08
C GLN A 60 -5.21 7.55 -1.08
N ALA A 61 -4.24 6.63 -1.13
CA ALA A 61 -4.30 5.45 -1.99
C ALA A 61 -5.53 4.57 -1.66
N PHE A 62 -5.81 4.35 -0.37
CA PHE A 62 -6.95 3.55 0.07
C PHE A 62 -8.28 4.19 -0.25
N ASN A 63 -8.42 5.51 -0.02
CA ASN A 63 -9.62 6.24 -0.41
C ASN A 63 -9.87 6.11 -1.91
N ARG A 64 -8.82 6.23 -2.74
CA ARG A 64 -8.97 6.05 -4.18
C ARG A 64 -9.33 4.61 -4.57
N MET A 65 -8.78 3.61 -3.87
CA MET A 65 -9.18 2.21 -4.04
C MET A 65 -10.66 1.99 -3.70
N ASP A 66 -11.15 2.60 -2.63
CA ASP A 66 -12.57 2.54 -2.24
C ASP A 66 -13.48 3.21 -3.28
N ASP A 67 -13.09 4.38 -3.79
CA ASP A 67 -13.82 5.06 -4.87
C ASP A 67 -13.87 4.20 -6.13
N LEU A 68 -12.73 3.67 -6.58
CA LEU A 68 -12.68 2.77 -7.73
C LEU A 68 -13.52 1.51 -7.53
N LYS A 69 -13.57 0.97 -6.31
CA LYS A 69 -14.40 -0.19 -5.97
C LYS A 69 -15.89 0.14 -6.04
N ARG A 70 -16.30 1.35 -5.64
CA ARG A 70 -17.69 1.83 -5.74
C ARG A 70 -18.08 2.12 -7.20
N GLU A 71 -17.20 2.77 -7.96
CA GLU A 71 -17.39 3.05 -9.38
C GLU A 71 -17.43 1.76 -10.21
N THR A 72 -16.55 0.81 -9.92
CA THR A 72 -16.34 -0.42 -10.72
C THR A 72 -16.23 -1.68 -9.85
N PRO A 73 -17.35 -2.18 -9.27
CA PRO A 73 -17.32 -3.27 -8.30
C PRO A 73 -16.82 -4.61 -8.87
N ALA A 74 -16.96 -4.85 -10.17
CA ALA A 74 -16.50 -6.06 -10.84
C ALA A 74 -14.99 -6.05 -11.16
N ARG A 75 -14.31 -4.91 -11.01
CA ARG A 75 -12.92 -4.77 -11.44
C ARG A 75 -11.96 -5.52 -10.52
N PRO A 76 -10.93 -6.21 -11.06
CA PRO A 76 -9.91 -6.87 -10.26
C PRO A 76 -9.13 -5.90 -9.39
N LEU A 77 -8.78 -6.35 -8.18
CA LEU A 77 -8.02 -5.55 -7.20
C LEU A 77 -6.64 -5.13 -7.72
N SER A 78 -5.99 -6.00 -8.51
CA SER A 78 -4.69 -5.73 -9.12
C SER A 78 -4.73 -4.54 -10.07
N GLU A 79 -5.78 -4.45 -10.90
CA GLU A 79 -5.94 -3.36 -11.86
C GLU A 79 -6.27 -2.04 -11.18
N MET A 80 -7.12 -2.06 -10.14
CA MET A 80 -7.41 -0.86 -9.35
C MET A 80 -6.15 -0.36 -8.66
N SER A 81 -5.36 -1.27 -8.08
CA SER A 81 -4.10 -0.92 -7.40
C SER A 81 -3.08 -0.33 -8.39
N GLU A 82 -3.00 -0.87 -9.60
CA GLU A 82 -2.15 -0.32 -10.67
C GLU A 82 -2.59 1.07 -11.11
N GLN A 83 -3.90 1.30 -11.26
CA GLN A 83 -4.42 2.62 -11.60
C GLN A 83 -4.13 3.66 -10.52
N VAL A 84 -4.29 3.29 -9.24
CA VAL A 84 -3.92 4.16 -8.12
C VAL A 84 -2.43 4.49 -8.18
N ILE A 85 -1.58 3.51 -8.50
CA ILE A 85 -0.14 3.72 -8.67
C ILE A 85 0.21 4.65 -9.82
N GLN A 86 -0.52 4.61 -10.92
CA GLN A 86 -0.29 5.52 -12.03
C GLN A 86 -0.76 6.96 -11.72
N GLY A 87 -1.73 7.12 -10.81
CA GLY A 87 -2.33 8.42 -10.47
C GLY A 87 -1.73 9.12 -9.25
N MET A 88 -0.77 8.52 -8.57
CA MET A 88 -0.13 9.09 -7.38
C MET A 88 1.27 9.61 -7.69
N ASP A 89 1.56 10.85 -7.27
CA ASP A 89 2.92 11.39 -7.25
C ASP A 89 3.67 10.78 -6.07
N TRP A 90 4.37 9.68 -6.33
CA TRP A 90 5.15 8.97 -5.33
C TRP A 90 6.41 9.76 -4.98
N VAL A 91 6.49 10.24 -3.74
CA VAL A 91 7.68 10.92 -3.23
C VAL A 91 8.83 9.91 -3.15
N ARG A 92 9.95 10.21 -3.81
CA ARG A 92 11.14 9.38 -3.68
C ARG A 92 11.78 9.67 -2.32
N ALA A 93 12.35 8.65 -1.69
CA ALA A 93 12.90 8.78 -0.33
C ALA A 93 14.01 9.85 -0.21
N ASP A 94 14.62 10.27 -1.32
CA ASP A 94 15.58 11.37 -1.41
C ASP A 94 14.96 12.78 -1.29
N GLU A 95 13.65 12.93 -1.38
CA GLU A 95 12.94 14.23 -1.32
C GLU A 95 12.33 14.56 0.05
N VAL A 96 12.38 13.62 1.01
CA VAL A 96 11.82 13.78 2.38
C VAL A 96 12.92 14.05 3.42
N ALA A 97 14.06 14.59 2.99
CA ALA A 97 15.25 14.85 3.83
C ALA A 97 15.10 16.09 4.74
#